data_AF-A0A8T3TL19-F1
#
_entry.id   AF-A0A8T3TL19-F1
#
_cell.length_a   1.000
_cell.length_b   1.000
_cell.length_c   1.000
_cell.angle_alpha   90.00
_cell.angle_beta   90.00
_cell.angle_gamma   90.00
#
_symmetry.space_group_name_H-M   'P 1'
#
loop_
_entity.id
_entity.type
_entity.pdbx_description
1 polymer ?
#
loop_
_entity_poly.entity_id
_entity_poly.type
_entity_poly.pdbx_seq_one_letter_code
_entity_poly.pdbx_strand_id
1 'polypeptide(L)'
;MTPDLEPCVRIAWTADGFDLIHVQARWRSRDELDRFARGVADAALFNRTLVELRTALRREFPGLFELETARDDGRGTRVIVRFHPPPGEPNPDPYV
;
A
#
# COMPACT_ATOMS: atom_id res chain seq x y z
N MET A 1 14.86 8.93 -19.55
CA MET A 1 13.45 8.68 -19.23
C MET A 1 13.37 7.26 -18.68
N THR A 2 13.82 7.07 -17.44
CA THR A 2 13.66 5.79 -16.73
C THR A 2 12.18 5.70 -16.39
N PRO A 3 11.47 4.59 -16.66
CA PRO A 3 10.15 4.42 -16.10
C PRO A 3 10.34 4.54 -14.58
N ASP A 4 9.69 5.52 -13.99
CA ASP A 4 9.63 5.76 -12.56
C ASP A 4 9.05 4.48 -11.94
N LEU A 5 9.93 3.55 -11.58
CA LEU A 5 9.54 2.35 -10.85
C LEU A 5 9.21 2.86 -9.46
N GLU A 6 7.96 3.27 -9.27
CA GLU A 6 7.43 3.66 -7.97
C GLU A 6 7.91 2.63 -6.94
N PRO A 7 8.54 3.06 -5.84
CA PRO A 7 9.09 2.13 -4.88
C PRO A 7 7.95 1.28 -4.33
N CYS A 8 8.07 -0.03 -4.53
CA CYS A 8 7.02 -1.01 -4.30
C CYS A 8 7.58 -2.18 -3.49
N VAL A 9 6.86 -2.57 -2.44
CA VAL A 9 7.10 -3.78 -1.65
C VAL A 9 5.99 -4.77 -1.94
N ARG A 10 6.36 -6.03 -2.18
CA ARG A 10 5.42 -7.10 -2.49
C ARG A 10 5.39 -8.08 -1.32
N ILE A 11 4.21 -8.28 -0.75
CA ILE A 11 4.00 -9.17 0.40
C ILE A 11 3.16 -10.34 -0.11
N ALA A 12 3.68 -11.56 0.03
CA ALA A 12 2.89 -12.75 -0.26
C ALA A 12 1.78 -12.89 0.79
N TRP A 13 0.53 -12.95 0.35
CA TRP A 13 -0.62 -13.02 1.24
C TRP A 13 -1.78 -13.71 0.54
N THR A 14 -1.97 -14.98 0.89
CA THR A 14 -3.07 -15.79 0.35
C THR A 14 -4.27 -15.73 1.29
N ALA A 15 -5.31 -15.03 0.86
CA ALA A 15 -6.53 -14.83 1.61
C ALA A 15 -7.64 -14.28 0.69
N ASP A 16 -8.88 -14.70 0.90
CA ASP A 16 -10.06 -14.11 0.23
C ASP A 16 -9.99 -14.10 -1.31
N GLY A 17 -9.27 -15.06 -1.90
CA GLY A 17 -9.03 -15.15 -3.35
C GLY A 17 -7.95 -14.22 -3.89
N PHE A 18 -7.22 -13.53 -3.01
CA PHE A 18 -6.00 -12.77 -3.29
C PHE A 18 -4.77 -13.58 -2.92
N ASP A 19 -3.69 -13.37 -3.67
CA ASP A 19 -2.43 -14.09 -3.53
C ASP A 19 -1.28 -13.19 -3.03
N LEU A 20 -1.44 -11.88 -3.15
CA LEU A 20 -0.39 -10.92 -2.86
C LEU A 20 -0.91 -9.52 -2.56
N ILE A 21 -0.13 -8.78 -1.78
CA ILE A 21 -0.32 -7.35 -1.50
C ILE A 21 0.86 -6.59 -2.13
N HIS A 22 0.55 -5.58 -2.93
CA HIS A 22 1.48 -4.59 -3.44
C HIS A 22 1.38 -3.33 -2.60
N VAL A 23 2.42 -3.00 -1.87
CA VAL A 23 2.54 -1.77 -1.10
C VAL A 23 3.31 -0.77 -1.94
N GLN A 24 2.68 0.33 -2.31
CA GLN A 24 3.27 1.40 -3.11
C GLN A 24 3.33 2.67 -2.28
N ALA A 25 4.41 3.44 -2.41
CA ALA A 25 4.47 4.78 -1.85
C ALA A 25 5.00 5.75 -2.91
N ARG A 26 4.18 6.73 -3.29
CA ARG A 26 4.59 7.80 -4.18
C ARG A 26 5.24 8.89 -3.34
N TRP A 27 6.45 9.32 -3.71
CA TRP A 27 7.19 10.43 -3.05
C TRP A 27 7.71 10.15 -1.62
N ARG A 28 7.87 8.89 -1.22
CA ARG A 28 8.40 8.51 0.11
C ARG A 28 9.79 7.91 0.03
N SER A 29 10.53 8.04 1.13
CA SER A 29 11.80 7.33 1.28
C SER A 29 11.58 5.81 1.36
N ARG A 30 12.60 5.03 1.01
CA ARG A 30 12.54 3.57 1.09
C ARG A 30 12.34 3.09 2.53
N ASP A 31 12.91 3.76 3.52
CA ASP A 31 12.72 3.48 4.95
C ASP A 31 11.26 3.67 5.41
N GLU A 32 10.60 4.76 4.97
CA GLU A 32 9.18 4.99 5.27
C GLU A 32 8.30 3.93 4.62
N LEU A 33 8.60 3.56 3.36
CA LEU A 33 7.90 2.49 2.67
C LEU A 33 8.10 1.15 3.37
N ASP A 34 9.31 0.82 3.82
CA ASP A 34 9.60 -0.42 4.52
C ASP A 34 8.86 -0.50 5.86
N ARG A 35 8.87 0.59 6.64
CA ARG A 35 8.10 0.69 7.88
C ARG A 35 6.60 0.54 7.64
N PHE A 36 6.06 1.18 6.61
CA PHE A 36 4.65 1.06 6.26
C PHE A 36 4.30 -0.36 5.79
N ALA A 37 5.12 -0.94 4.91
CA ALA A 37 4.96 -2.31 4.43
C ALA A 37 5.05 -3.33 5.58
N ARG A 38 5.88 -3.07 6.59
CA ARG A 38 5.93 -3.86 7.83
C ARG A 38 4.58 -3.84 8.55
N GLY A 39 3.99 -2.67 8.78
CA GLY A 39 2.66 -2.56 9.38
C GLY A 39 1.57 -3.27 8.56
N VAL A 40 1.64 -3.15 7.23
CA VAL A 40 0.76 -3.91 6.33
C VAL A 40 0.95 -5.42 6.48
N ALA A 41 2.19 -5.89 6.57
CA ALA A 41 2.48 -7.31 6.77
C ALA A 41 1.97 -7.81 8.13
N ASP A 42 2.19 -7.06 9.20
CA ASP A 42 1.70 -7.37 10.55
C ASP A 42 0.16 -7.43 10.57
N ALA A 43 -0.54 -6.50 9.94
CA ALA A 43 -1.99 -6.57 9.79
C ALA A 43 -2.41 -7.80 8.96
N ALA A 44 -1.71 -8.10 7.88
CA ALA A 44 -2.00 -9.23 7.00
C ALA A 44 -1.78 -10.61 7.67
N LEU A 45 -0.94 -10.70 8.72
CA LEU A 45 -0.75 -11.94 9.49
C LEU A 45 -2.02 -12.38 10.21
N PHE A 46 -2.75 -11.44 10.79
CA PHE A 46 -3.93 -11.72 11.64
C PHE A 46 -5.26 -11.62 10.88
N ASN A 47 -5.31 -10.85 9.80
CA ASN A 47 -6.54 -10.60 9.04
C ASN A 47 -6.50 -11.42 7.75
N ARG A 48 -7.41 -12.39 7.61
CA ARG A 48 -7.48 -13.34 6.47
C ARG A 48 -8.57 -13.01 5.46
N THR A 49 -9.20 -11.85 5.60
CA THR A 49 -10.15 -11.30 4.64
C THR A 49 -9.78 -9.87 4.25
N LEU A 50 -10.18 -9.43 3.06
CA LEU A 50 -9.92 -8.07 2.61
C LEU A 50 -10.58 -7.02 3.51
N VAL A 51 -11.78 -7.32 4.01
CA VAL A 51 -12.56 -6.42 4.86
C VAL A 51 -11.88 -6.22 6.21
N GLU A 52 -11.41 -7.29 6.83
CA GLU A 52 -10.67 -7.23 8.09
C GLU A 52 -9.33 -6.50 7.90
N LEU A 53 -8.59 -6.82 6.83
CA LEU A 53 -7.33 -6.15 6.51
C LEU A 53 -7.55 -4.63 6.34
N ARG A 54 -8.55 -4.24 5.55
CA ARG A 54 -8.91 -2.82 5.37
C ARG A 54 -9.26 -2.15 6.69
N THR A 55 -9.95 -2.85 7.59
CA THR A 55 -10.37 -2.32 8.89
C THR A 55 -9.17 -2.12 9.81
N ALA A 56 -8.28 -3.12 9.89
CA ALA A 56 -7.04 -3.04 10.65
C ALA A 56 -6.14 -1.90 10.14
N LEU A 57 -5.94 -1.82 8.82
CA LEU A 57 -5.15 -0.75 8.20
C LEU A 57 -5.77 0.63 8.45
N ARG A 58 -7.10 0.78 8.40
CA ARG A 58 -7.78 2.05 8.72
C ARG A 58 -7.60 2.47 10.17
N ARG A 59 -7.49 1.51 11.08
CA ARG A 59 -7.25 1.77 12.50
C ARG A 59 -5.82 2.20 12.76
N GLU A 60 -4.85 1.59 12.07
CA GLU A 60 -3.42 1.87 12.25
C GLU A 60 -2.95 3.10 11.46
N PHE A 61 -3.49 3.31 10.26
CA PHE A 61 -3.11 4.37 9.32
C PHE A 61 -4.34 5.16 8.82
N PRO A 62 -5.03 5.91 9.69
CA PRO A 62 -6.27 6.60 9.32
C PRO A 62 -6.01 7.69 8.26
N GLY A 63 -6.59 7.53 7.06
CA GLY A 63 -6.53 8.54 5.99
C GLY A 63 -5.18 8.65 5.27
N LEU A 64 -4.23 7.74 5.56
CA LEU A 64 -2.88 7.75 4.98
C LEU A 64 -2.70 6.76 3.83
N PHE A 65 -3.74 5.99 3.50
CA PHE A 65 -3.65 5.00 2.42
C PHE A 65 -4.93 4.87 1.62
N GLU A 66 -4.75 4.44 0.38
CA GLU A 66 -5.79 3.93 -0.50
C GLU A 66 -5.61 2.43 -0.69
N LEU A 67 -6.72 1.70 -0.71
CA LEU A 67 -6.72 0.26 -0.96
C LEU A 67 -7.54 0.00 -2.23
N GLU A 68 -6.91 -0.65 -3.20
CA GLU A 68 -7.46 -1.02 -4.49
C GLU A 68 -7.27 -2.51 -4.70
N THR A 69 -8.23 -3.19 -5.32
CA THR A 69 -8.10 -4.59 -5.71
C THR A 69 -7.88 -4.67 -7.21
N ALA A 70 -6.82 -5.34 -7.64
CA ALA A 70 -6.55 -5.58 -9.04
C ALA A 70 -6.58 -7.08 -9.31
N ARG A 71 -7.36 -7.48 -10.31
CA ARG A 71 -7.31 -8.83 -10.87
C ARG A 71 -6.40 -8.79 -12.09
N ASP A 72 -5.35 -9.60 -12.08
CA ASP A 72 -4.43 -9.71 -13.22
C ASP A 72 -4.79 -11.00 -13.95
N ASP A 73 -5.26 -10.89 -15.20
CA ASP A 73 -5.58 -12.03 -16.07
C ASP A 73 -4.32 -12.90 -16.27
N GLY A 74 -4.16 -13.91 -15.41
CA GLY A 74 -3.07 -14.88 -15.44
C GLY A 74 -2.02 -14.77 -14.32
N ARG A 75 -2.01 -13.71 -13.49
CA ARG A 75 -1.04 -13.57 -12.37
C ARG A 75 -1.64 -13.58 -10.96
N GLY A 76 -2.92 -13.93 -10.85
CA GLY A 76 -3.65 -13.98 -9.58
C GLY A 76 -4.28 -12.66 -9.18
N THR A 77 -5.07 -12.68 -8.10
CA THR A 77 -5.73 -11.47 -7.59
C THR A 77 -4.82 -10.79 -6.59
N ARG A 78 -4.64 -9.48 -6.70
CA ARG A 78 -3.77 -8.72 -5.81
C ARG A 78 -4.49 -7.54 -5.15
N VAL A 79 -4.05 -7.23 -3.94
CA VAL A 79 -4.42 -6.01 -3.23
C VAL A 79 -3.32 -4.99 -3.45
N ILE A 80 -3.66 -3.76 -3.80
CA ILE A 80 -2.74 -2.64 -3.92
C ILE A 80 -3.03 -1.69 -2.77
N VAL A 81 -2.04 -1.45 -1.93
CA VAL A 81 -2.08 -0.48 -0.83
C VAL A 81 -1.16 0.67 -1.19
N ARG A 82 -1.75 1.82 -1.52
CA ARG A 82 -1.01 3.04 -1.84
C ARG A 82 -0.91 3.92 -0.60
N PHE A 83 0.29 4.29 -0.20
CA PHE A 83 0.54 5.20 0.91
C PHE A 83 0.61 6.64 0.40
N HIS A 84 -0.33 7.49 0.84
CA HIS A 84 -0.44 8.90 0.46
C HIS A 84 -0.17 9.82 1.67
N PRO A 85 0.40 11.02 1.48
CA PRO A 85 0.32 12.06 2.52
C PRO A 85 -1.14 12.45 2.78
N PRO A 86 -1.49 12.91 3.99
CA PRO A 86 -2.77 13.57 4.19
C PRO A 86 -2.86 14.81 3.29
N PRO A 87 -4.06 15.19 2.80
CA PRO A 87 -4.26 16.45 2.09
C PRO A 87 -4.06 17.61 3.08
N GLY A 88 -2.84 18.12 3.18
CA GLY A 88 -2.49 19.13 4.17
C GLY A 88 -1.07 19.65 4.01
N GLU A 89 -0.79 20.21 2.82
CA GLU A 89 -0.25 21.55 2.54
C GLU A 89 0.26 21.47 1.08
N PRO A 90 -0.07 22.42 0.18
CA PRO A 90 0.48 22.42 -1.17
C PRO A 90 2.01 22.34 -1.07
N ASN A 91 2.61 21.49 -1.89
CA ASN A 91 4.04 21.51 -2.11
C ASN A 91 4.45 22.99 -2.30
N PRO A 92 5.28 23.59 -1.41
CA PRO A 92 5.79 24.93 -1.70
C PRO A 92 6.56 24.78 -3.01
N ASP A 93 6.09 25.46 -4.05
CA ASP A 93 6.76 25.51 -5.34
C ASP A 93 8.24 25.89 -5.08
N PRO A 94 9.23 25.11 -5.52
CA PRO A 94 10.65 25.46 -5.38
C PRO A 94 11.05 26.66 -6.28
N TYR A 95 10.07 27.37 -6.84
CA TYR A 95 10.22 28.47 -7.80
C TYR A 95 9.45 29.76 -7.39
N VAL A 96 9.14 29.95 -6.11
CA VAL A 96 8.71 31.27 -5.56
C VAL A 96 9.80 31.93 -4.75
#